data_AF-A0A643FME5-F1
#
_entry.id   AF-A0A643FME5-F1
#
_cell.length_a   1.000
_cell.length_b   1.000
_cell.length_c   1.000
_cell.angle_alpha   90.00
_cell.angle_beta   90.00
_cell.angle_gamma   90.00
#
_symmetry.space_group_name_H-M   'P 1'
#
loop_
_entity.id
_entity.type
_entity.pdbx_description
1 polymer ?
#
loop_
_entity_poly.entity_id
_entity_poly.type
_entity_poly.pdbx_seq_one_letter_code
_entity_poly.pdbx_strand_id
1 'polypeptide(L)'
;MALTVLSGCGTSLATRMSDQADAQVELSKLRDKQDRAIYDDKSVYLGLIGKMQEEGLYFASLAHIDVYERRFGASPAMTLMRADALRETNQDAAAEQAYRSLAGTAVQARAYHGLGLIAGRRNDFAAAATAFQLAAGADPTNAQVANDLGYALMRTGALPEARVPVMQALQLDGKNPRVVSNAAVWLAADGKRDQAASLMQRAGLPEATRKAVLQEAERVRRASTQRERVAAQQAVAQTAPQSARLAAAGTPGPNHQRLTDIIQATP
;
A
#
# COMPACT_ATOMS: atom_id res chain seq x y z
N MET A 1 -52.63 -10.76 -84.23
CA MET A 1 -53.19 -10.98 -82.87
C MET A 1 -52.02 -11.13 -81.92
N ALA A 2 -51.95 -10.25 -80.93
CA ALA A 2 -50.78 -9.99 -80.10
C ALA A 2 -50.57 -11.09 -79.04
N LEU A 3 -49.35 -11.63 -79.01
CA LEU A 3 -48.83 -12.44 -77.92
C LEU A 3 -47.89 -11.52 -77.11
N THR A 4 -48.39 -10.97 -76.01
CA THR A 4 -47.56 -10.23 -75.05
C THR A 4 -47.86 -10.75 -73.67
N VAL A 5 -47.09 -11.76 -73.27
CA VAL A 5 -47.01 -12.25 -71.90
C VAL A 5 -46.23 -11.20 -71.10
N LEU A 6 -46.93 -10.28 -70.45
CA LEU A 6 -46.34 -9.51 -69.34
C LEU A 6 -46.46 -10.37 -68.08
N SER A 7 -45.44 -11.18 -67.85
CA SER A 7 -45.12 -11.76 -66.54
C SER A 7 -44.78 -10.61 -65.59
N GLY A 8 -45.81 -10.04 -64.95
CA GLY A 8 -45.62 -9.16 -63.82
C GLY A 8 -44.94 -9.97 -62.70
N CYS A 9 -43.70 -9.59 -62.37
CA CYS A 9 -42.90 -10.19 -61.30
C CYS A 9 -43.64 -10.13 -59.96
N GLY A 10 -44.49 -11.13 -59.71
CA GLY A 10 -44.97 -11.48 -58.39
C GLY A 10 -43.81 -12.09 -57.63
N THR A 11 -42.87 -11.24 -57.17
CA THR A 11 -41.99 -11.63 -56.07
C THR A 11 -42.92 -12.03 -54.94
N SER A 12 -43.02 -13.34 -54.72
CA SER A 12 -43.99 -13.89 -53.78
C SER A 12 -43.77 -13.23 -52.43
N LEU A 13 -44.85 -13.05 -51.66
CA LEU A 13 -44.76 -12.47 -50.32
C LEU A 13 -43.69 -13.20 -49.48
N ALA A 14 -43.56 -14.52 -49.68
CA ALA A 14 -42.54 -15.34 -49.05
C ALA A 14 -41.10 -14.96 -49.45
N THR A 15 -40.85 -14.59 -50.71
CA THR A 15 -39.51 -14.17 -51.16
C THR A 15 -39.11 -12.82 -50.56
N ARG A 16 -40.02 -11.84 -50.54
CA ARG A 16 -39.72 -10.53 -49.91
C ARG A 16 -39.53 -10.64 -48.40
N MET A 17 -40.27 -11.52 -47.74
CA MET A 17 -40.11 -11.77 -46.31
C MET A 17 -38.78 -12.46 -45.99
N SER A 18 -38.31 -13.37 -46.86
CA SER A 18 -36.99 -14.00 -46.73
C SER A 18 -35.87 -12.97 -46.87
N ASP A 19 -35.90 -12.16 -47.93
CA ASP A 19 -34.86 -11.15 -48.17
C ASP A 19 -34.83 -10.09 -47.06
N GLN A 20 -36.00 -9.73 -46.52
CA GLN A 20 -36.10 -8.81 -45.39
C GLN A 20 -35.56 -9.42 -44.08
N ALA A 21 -35.79 -10.72 -43.84
CA ALA A 21 -35.25 -11.41 -42.68
C ALA A 21 -33.72 -11.53 -42.76
N ASP A 22 -33.18 -11.84 -43.94
CA ASP A 22 -31.74 -11.96 -44.17
C ASP A 22 -31.01 -10.62 -43.99
N ALA A 23 -31.58 -9.53 -44.51
CA ALA A 23 -31.04 -8.18 -44.30
C ALA A 23 -31.07 -7.75 -42.82
N GLN A 24 -32.09 -8.17 -42.07
CA GLN A 24 -32.24 -7.83 -40.66
C GLN A 24 -31.28 -8.61 -39.76
N VAL A 25 -30.95 -9.85 -40.16
CA VAL A 25 -29.90 -10.68 -39.54
C VAL A 25 -28.50 -10.12 -39.83
N GLU A 26 -28.27 -9.55 -41.00
CA GLU A 26 -26.97 -8.96 -41.34
C GLU A 26 -26.73 -7.61 -40.63
N LEU A 27 -27.79 -6.80 -40.50
CA LEU A 27 -27.76 -5.53 -39.78
C LEU A 27 -27.52 -5.73 -38.27
N SER A 28 -28.08 -6.76 -37.65
CA SER A 28 -27.84 -7.10 -36.24
C SER A 28 -26.40 -7.58 -36.00
N LYS A 29 -25.85 -8.38 -36.93
CA LYS A 29 -24.45 -8.83 -36.88
C LYS A 29 -23.44 -7.69 -36.96
N LEU A 30 -23.71 -6.64 -37.75
CA LEU A 30 -22.84 -5.46 -37.84
C LEU A 30 -22.94 -4.56 -36.59
N ARG A 31 -24.14 -4.45 -36.04
CA ARG A 31 -24.42 -3.69 -34.82
C ARG A 31 -23.76 -4.33 -33.59
N ASP A 32 -23.84 -5.65 -33.44
CA ASP A 32 -23.09 -6.41 -32.42
C ASP A 32 -21.56 -6.30 -32.56
N LYS A 33 -21.05 -6.19 -33.80
CA LYS A 33 -19.61 -6.08 -34.08
C LYS A 33 -19.06 -4.67 -33.79
N GLN A 34 -19.89 -3.63 -33.95
CA GLN A 34 -19.60 -2.29 -33.44
C GLN A 34 -19.74 -2.24 -31.92
N ASP A 35 -20.80 -2.82 -31.34
CA ASP A 35 -21.07 -2.79 -29.90
C ASP A 35 -20.00 -3.54 -29.06
N ARG A 36 -19.33 -4.55 -29.63
CA ARG A 36 -18.17 -5.24 -29.03
C ARG A 36 -16.82 -4.52 -29.18
N ALA A 37 -16.66 -3.64 -30.17
CA ALA A 37 -15.52 -2.70 -30.22
C ALA A 37 -15.74 -1.49 -29.28
N ILE A 38 -16.98 -1.31 -28.83
CA ILE A 38 -17.49 -0.24 -27.96
C ILE A 38 -17.40 -0.61 -26.46
N TYR A 39 -17.24 -1.89 -26.07
CA TYR A 39 -16.69 -2.28 -24.76
C TYR A 39 -15.17 -2.07 -24.77
N ASP A 40 -14.77 -0.84 -24.49
CA ASP A 40 -13.42 -0.26 -24.64
C ASP A 40 -12.27 -1.26 -24.45
N ASP A 41 -11.45 -1.46 -25.49
CA ASP A 41 -10.28 -2.34 -25.48
C ASP A 41 -9.36 -2.03 -24.27
N LYS A 42 -9.29 -0.75 -23.87
CA LYS A 42 -8.59 -0.33 -22.65
C LYS A 42 -9.19 -0.97 -21.39
N SER A 43 -10.51 -0.89 -21.21
CA SER A 43 -11.20 -1.43 -20.04
C SER A 43 -11.08 -2.95 -19.93
N VAL A 44 -11.12 -3.65 -21.07
CA VAL A 44 -10.91 -5.10 -21.14
C VAL A 44 -9.49 -5.45 -20.74
N TYR A 45 -8.48 -4.74 -21.25
CA TYR A 45 -7.10 -4.95 -20.85
C TYR A 45 -6.86 -4.62 -19.36
N LEU A 46 -7.45 -3.54 -18.84
CA LEU A 46 -7.36 -3.19 -17.42
C LEU A 46 -7.97 -4.27 -16.53
N GLY A 47 -9.13 -4.80 -16.92
CA GLY A 47 -9.79 -5.91 -16.23
C GLY A 47 -8.94 -7.18 -16.25
N LEU A 48 -8.33 -7.51 -17.40
CA LEU A 48 -7.41 -8.63 -17.53
C LEU A 48 -6.19 -8.48 -16.62
N ILE A 49 -5.50 -7.34 -16.67
CA ILE A 49 -4.32 -7.07 -15.83
C ILE A 49 -4.69 -7.16 -14.34
N GLY A 50 -5.81 -6.55 -13.95
CA GLY A 50 -6.33 -6.64 -12.59
C GLY A 50 -6.58 -8.09 -12.16
N LYS A 51 -7.26 -8.88 -13.01
CA LYS A 51 -7.54 -10.28 -12.75
C LYS A 51 -6.26 -11.11 -12.57
N MET A 52 -5.25 -10.86 -13.40
CA MET A 52 -3.95 -11.51 -13.27
C MET A 52 -3.29 -11.19 -11.93
N GLN A 53 -3.39 -9.95 -11.45
CA GLN A 53 -2.84 -9.56 -10.15
C GLN A 53 -3.60 -10.19 -8.97
N GLU A 54 -4.92 -10.32 -9.07
CA GLU A 54 -5.73 -11.07 -8.08
C GLU A 54 -5.31 -12.54 -7.99
N GLU A 55 -4.95 -13.14 -9.12
CA GLU A 55 -4.48 -14.54 -9.21
C GLU A 55 -2.98 -14.68 -8.90
N GLY A 56 -2.28 -13.59 -8.57
CA GLY A 56 -0.85 -13.61 -8.26
C GLY A 56 0.07 -13.76 -9.48
N LEU A 57 -0.45 -13.63 -10.69
CA LEU A 57 0.28 -13.73 -11.96
C LEU A 57 1.04 -12.43 -12.27
N TYR A 58 1.84 -11.94 -11.33
CA TYR A 58 2.45 -10.61 -11.39
C TYR A 58 3.44 -10.43 -12.55
N PHE A 59 4.28 -11.43 -12.85
CA PHE A 59 5.19 -11.37 -14.00
C PHE A 59 4.45 -11.25 -15.33
N ALA A 60 3.38 -12.03 -15.50
CA ALA A 60 2.56 -11.96 -16.69
C ALA A 60 1.82 -10.60 -16.73
N SER A 61 1.34 -10.10 -15.59
CA SER A 61 0.70 -8.78 -15.53
C SER A 61 1.66 -7.66 -16.00
N LEU A 62 2.95 -7.72 -15.66
CA LEU A 62 3.95 -6.75 -16.12
C LEU A 62 4.08 -6.74 -17.65
N ALA A 63 4.11 -7.91 -18.28
CA ALA A 63 4.15 -8.01 -19.75
C ALA A 63 2.90 -7.42 -20.40
N HIS A 64 1.71 -7.67 -19.81
CA HIS A 64 0.47 -7.08 -20.31
C HIS A 64 0.37 -5.58 -20.08
N ILE A 65 0.96 -5.06 -18.99
CA ILE A 65 1.09 -3.63 -18.76
C ILE A 65 2.00 -2.99 -19.83
N ASP A 66 3.12 -3.62 -20.20
CA ASP A 66 3.97 -3.13 -21.29
C ASP A 66 3.21 -3.01 -22.62
N VAL A 67 2.39 -4.02 -22.95
CA VAL A 67 1.54 -4.02 -24.14
C VAL A 67 0.49 -2.92 -24.07
N TYR A 68 -0.19 -2.78 -22.92
CA TYR A 68 -1.18 -1.74 -22.70
C TYR A 68 -0.58 -0.35 -22.90
N GLU A 69 0.53 -0.05 -22.24
CA GLU A 69 1.13 1.29 -22.27
C GLU A 69 1.66 1.66 -23.65
N ARG A 70 2.17 0.70 -24.44
CA ARG A 70 2.54 0.94 -25.85
C ARG A 70 1.34 1.28 -26.71
N ARG A 71 0.19 0.66 -26.46
CA ARG A 71 -1.04 0.84 -27.25
C ARG A 71 -1.81 2.09 -26.85
N PHE A 72 -1.81 2.42 -25.56
CA PHE A 72 -2.74 3.38 -24.97
C PHE A 72 -2.09 4.51 -24.17
N GLY A 73 -0.77 4.45 -23.97
CA GLY A 73 -0.02 5.37 -23.14
C GLY A 73 -0.01 4.95 -21.67
N ALA A 74 0.97 5.50 -20.93
CA ALA A 74 1.04 5.38 -19.49
C ALA A 74 -0.09 6.19 -18.83
N SER A 75 -0.56 5.72 -17.68
CA SER A 75 -1.52 6.43 -16.84
C SER A 75 -1.18 6.18 -15.36
N PRO A 76 -1.57 7.07 -14.43
CA PRO A 76 -1.32 6.84 -13.00
C PRO A 76 -1.85 5.49 -12.50
N ALA A 77 -3.02 5.05 -13.01
CA ALA A 77 -3.57 3.74 -12.67
C ALA A 77 -2.68 2.59 -13.17
N MET A 78 -2.09 2.71 -14.37
CA MET A 78 -1.20 1.68 -14.91
C MET A 78 0.16 1.66 -14.23
N THR A 79 0.73 2.82 -13.97
CA THR A 79 1.94 2.95 -13.16
C THR A 79 1.74 2.35 -11.77
N LEU A 80 0.57 2.50 -11.16
CA LEU A 80 0.24 1.87 -9.89
C LEU A 80 0.18 0.34 -9.99
N MET A 81 -0.53 -0.21 -10.98
CA MET A 81 -0.57 -1.67 -11.20
C MET A 81 0.84 -2.23 -11.46
N ARG A 82 1.67 -1.51 -12.23
CA ARG A 82 3.07 -1.87 -12.45
C ARG A 82 3.85 -1.88 -11.14
N ALA A 83 3.71 -0.84 -10.33
CA ALA A 83 4.38 -0.73 -9.03
C ALA A 83 3.98 -1.88 -8.09
N ASP A 84 2.69 -2.23 -8.05
CA ASP A 84 2.16 -3.36 -7.28
C ASP A 84 2.79 -4.68 -7.74
N ALA A 85 2.84 -4.95 -9.05
CA ALA A 85 3.47 -6.16 -9.58
C ALA A 85 5.00 -6.20 -9.36
N LEU A 86 5.69 -5.06 -9.48
CA LEU A 86 7.12 -4.96 -9.15
C LEU A 86 7.36 -5.26 -7.67
N ARG A 87 6.51 -4.74 -6.77
CA ARG A 87 6.58 -5.00 -5.33
C ARG A 87 6.37 -6.47 -5.01
N GLU A 88 5.40 -7.13 -5.65
CA GLU A 88 5.12 -8.56 -5.41
C GLU A 88 6.16 -9.49 -6.03
N THR A 89 6.90 -9.01 -7.04
CA THR A 89 8.03 -9.73 -7.65
C THR A 89 9.40 -9.37 -7.04
N ASN A 90 9.41 -8.71 -5.87
CA ASN A 90 10.61 -8.31 -5.11
C ASN A 90 11.54 -7.33 -5.84
N GLN A 91 11.03 -6.58 -6.82
CA GLN A 91 11.75 -5.54 -7.53
C GLN A 91 11.57 -4.18 -6.84
N ASP A 92 11.89 -4.12 -5.54
CA ASP A 92 11.50 -3.03 -4.66
C ASP A 92 12.01 -1.66 -5.10
N ALA A 93 13.23 -1.57 -5.63
CA ALA A 93 13.78 -0.29 -6.07
C ALA A 93 12.96 0.33 -7.22
N ALA A 94 12.58 -0.50 -8.21
CA ALA A 94 11.75 -0.08 -9.33
C ALA A 94 10.31 0.23 -8.86
N ALA A 95 9.77 -0.59 -7.96
CA ALA A 95 8.45 -0.37 -7.36
C ALA A 95 8.40 0.98 -6.61
N GLU A 96 9.41 1.28 -5.79
CA GLU A 96 9.51 2.56 -5.09
C GLU A 96 9.56 3.76 -6.05
N GLN A 97 10.36 3.68 -7.11
CA GLN A 97 10.44 4.74 -8.10
C GLN A 97 9.06 4.97 -8.74
N ALA A 98 8.36 3.90 -9.12
CA ALA A 98 7.03 3.98 -9.67
C ALA A 98 6.02 4.57 -8.66
N TYR A 99 6.02 4.12 -7.41
CA TYR A 99 5.13 4.68 -6.37
C TYR A 99 5.42 6.15 -6.07
N ARG A 100 6.70 6.58 -5.98
CA ARG A 100 7.06 7.99 -5.77
C ARG A 100 6.57 8.89 -6.91
N SER A 101 6.55 8.38 -8.14
CA SER A 101 6.03 9.13 -9.30
C SER A 101 4.52 9.40 -9.24
N LEU A 102 3.79 8.74 -8.35
CA LEU A 102 2.33 8.86 -8.20
C LEU A 102 1.91 9.87 -7.12
N ALA A 103 2.85 10.54 -6.47
CA ALA A 103 2.55 11.61 -5.53
C ALA A 103 1.73 12.73 -6.22
N GLY A 104 0.67 13.21 -5.57
CA GLY A 104 -0.22 14.23 -6.13
C GLY A 104 -1.25 13.73 -7.15
N THR A 105 -1.25 12.43 -7.48
CA THR A 105 -2.26 11.83 -8.37
C THR A 105 -3.46 11.29 -7.59
N ALA A 106 -4.55 10.96 -8.29
CA ALA A 106 -5.74 10.35 -7.68
C ALA A 106 -5.47 9.00 -6.98
N VAL A 107 -4.37 8.33 -7.31
CA VAL A 107 -3.98 7.03 -6.74
C VAL A 107 -2.87 7.14 -5.68
N GLN A 108 -2.51 8.36 -5.26
CA GLN A 108 -1.42 8.59 -4.32
C GLN A 108 -1.56 7.85 -2.99
N ALA A 109 -2.79 7.66 -2.48
CA ALA A 109 -3.02 6.95 -1.24
C ALA A 109 -2.50 5.51 -1.30
N ARG A 110 -2.85 4.79 -2.38
CA ARG A 110 -2.35 3.43 -2.65
C ARG A 110 -0.85 3.41 -2.91
N ALA A 111 -0.31 4.44 -3.57
CA ALA A 111 1.13 4.53 -3.80
C ALA A 111 1.93 4.70 -2.50
N TYR A 112 1.48 5.59 -1.62
CA TYR A 112 2.07 5.74 -0.28
C TYR A 112 1.93 4.48 0.57
N HIS A 113 0.79 3.77 0.46
CA HIS A 113 0.62 2.47 1.11
C HIS A 113 1.65 1.46 0.58
N GLY A 114 1.86 1.37 -0.74
CA GLY A 114 2.89 0.54 -1.35
C GLY A 114 4.31 0.85 -0.87
N LEU A 115 4.68 2.13 -0.75
CA LEU A 115 5.96 2.56 -0.16
C LEU A 115 6.10 2.10 1.30
N GLY A 116 5.04 2.22 2.09
CA GLY A 116 5.03 1.76 3.47
C GLY A 116 5.19 0.25 3.60
N LEU A 117 4.57 -0.53 2.69
CA LEU A 117 4.74 -1.99 2.64
C LEU A 117 6.19 -2.39 2.32
N ILE A 118 6.84 -1.70 1.38
CA ILE A 118 8.26 -1.93 1.06
C ILE A 118 9.15 -1.61 2.26
N ALA A 119 8.95 -0.46 2.91
CA ALA A 119 9.68 -0.09 4.13
C ALA A 119 9.48 -1.12 5.25
N GLY A 120 8.24 -1.59 5.45
CA GLY A 120 7.90 -2.62 6.42
C GLY A 120 8.61 -3.95 6.17
N ARG A 121 8.72 -4.40 4.90
CA ARG A 121 9.50 -5.61 4.55
C ARG A 121 10.98 -5.48 4.89
N ARG A 122 11.52 -4.27 4.84
CA ARG A 122 12.91 -3.96 5.25
C ARG A 122 13.07 -3.76 6.76
N ASN A 123 12.01 -3.96 7.54
CA ASN A 123 11.93 -3.64 8.96
C ASN A 123 12.17 -2.16 9.30
N ASP A 124 12.07 -1.25 8.32
CA ASP A 124 12.11 0.19 8.56
C ASP A 124 10.70 0.70 8.90
N PHE A 125 10.27 0.44 10.13
CA PHE A 125 8.94 0.81 10.59
C PHE A 125 8.76 2.33 10.79
N ALA A 126 9.86 3.08 10.88
CA ALA A 126 9.80 4.54 10.94
C ALA A 126 9.40 5.10 9.58
N ALA A 127 10.10 4.70 8.51
CA ALA A 127 9.73 5.07 7.15
C ALA A 127 8.35 4.53 6.76
N ALA A 128 8.02 3.30 7.20
CA ALA A 128 6.70 2.72 6.96
C ALA A 128 5.59 3.56 7.61
N ALA A 129 5.76 3.98 8.87
CA ALA A 129 4.79 4.84 9.55
C ALA A 129 4.59 6.17 8.82
N THR A 130 5.67 6.82 8.36
CA THR A 130 5.57 8.05 7.57
C THR A 130 4.77 7.83 6.28
N ALA A 131 5.07 6.78 5.52
CA ALA A 131 4.37 6.47 4.28
C ALA A 131 2.89 6.11 4.52
N PHE A 132 2.59 5.30 5.54
CA PHE A 132 1.21 4.97 5.89
C PHE A 132 0.43 6.17 6.44
N GLN A 133 1.09 7.13 7.09
CA GLN A 133 0.46 8.37 7.52
C GLN A 133 0.06 9.24 6.33
N LEU A 134 0.92 9.35 5.30
CA LEU A 134 0.56 10.00 4.04
C LEU A 134 -0.59 9.28 3.33
N ALA A 135 -0.57 7.94 3.30
CA ALA A 135 -1.65 7.15 2.73
C ALA A 135 -2.98 7.37 3.47
N ALA A 136 -2.97 7.33 4.81
CA ALA A 136 -4.16 7.53 5.64
C ALA A 136 -4.71 8.96 5.52
N GLY A 137 -3.85 9.96 5.32
CA GLY A 137 -4.27 11.33 5.05
C GLY A 137 -4.98 11.49 3.71
N ALA A 138 -4.58 10.70 2.70
CA ALA A 138 -5.18 10.72 1.37
C ALA A 138 -6.42 9.83 1.23
N ASP A 139 -6.53 8.75 2.02
CA ASP A 139 -7.68 7.85 2.09
C ASP A 139 -7.98 7.47 3.55
N PRO A 140 -8.73 8.31 4.30
CA PRO A 140 -8.97 8.10 5.72
C PRO A 140 -9.95 6.96 6.00
N THR A 141 -10.68 6.43 5.02
CA THR A 141 -11.65 5.35 5.24
C THR A 141 -11.08 3.95 5.00
N ASN A 142 -9.80 3.87 4.71
CA ASN A 142 -9.13 2.60 4.43
C ASN A 142 -8.68 1.89 5.71
N ALA A 143 -9.43 0.86 6.11
CA ALA A 143 -9.15 0.09 7.32
C ALA A 143 -7.76 -0.57 7.29
N GLN A 144 -7.30 -1.04 6.13
CA GLN A 144 -6.00 -1.69 5.98
C GLN A 144 -4.86 -0.69 6.19
N VAL A 145 -4.94 0.49 5.58
CA VAL A 145 -3.93 1.55 5.76
C VAL A 145 -3.87 2.01 7.21
N ALA A 146 -5.02 2.22 7.85
CA ALA A 146 -5.08 2.57 9.27
C ALA A 146 -4.49 1.45 10.15
N ASN A 147 -4.77 0.19 9.85
CA ASN A 147 -4.19 -0.95 10.56
C ASN A 147 -2.67 -1.01 10.42
N ASP A 148 -2.16 -0.83 9.20
CA ASP A 148 -0.72 -0.91 8.91
C ASP A 148 0.04 0.28 9.52
N LEU A 149 -0.55 1.47 9.54
CA LEU A 149 -0.03 2.63 10.28
C LEU A 149 0.06 2.34 11.78
N GLY A 150 -1.04 1.86 12.37
CA GLY A 150 -1.09 1.48 13.78
C GLY A 150 -0.04 0.44 14.14
N TYR A 151 0.11 -0.59 13.31
CA TYR A 151 1.13 -1.61 13.46
C TYR A 151 2.55 -1.03 13.39
N ALA A 152 2.86 -0.21 12.38
CA ALA A 152 4.17 0.42 12.24
C ALA A 152 4.51 1.31 13.44
N LEU A 153 3.55 2.09 13.95
CA LEU A 153 3.73 2.91 15.14
C LEU A 153 4.02 2.05 16.38
N MET A 154 3.29 0.96 16.61
CA MET A 154 3.59 0.02 17.70
C MET A 154 4.99 -0.59 17.57
N ARG A 155 5.42 -0.94 16.35
CA ARG A 155 6.77 -1.48 16.09
C ARG A 155 7.89 -0.48 16.36
N THR A 156 7.62 0.83 16.28
CA THR A 156 8.57 1.89 16.64
C THR A 156 8.47 2.33 18.11
N GLY A 157 7.63 1.67 18.92
CA GLY A 157 7.36 2.07 20.30
C GLY A 157 6.54 3.37 20.42
N ALA A 158 6.01 3.91 19.33
CA ALA A 158 5.10 5.06 19.30
C ALA A 158 3.68 4.64 19.75
N LEU A 159 3.59 4.06 20.94
CA LEU A 159 2.36 3.45 21.45
C LEU A 159 1.22 4.47 21.63
N PRO A 160 1.45 5.69 22.17
CA PRO A 160 0.42 6.72 22.23
C PRO A 160 -0.10 7.13 20.85
N GLU A 161 0.79 7.31 19.88
CA GLU A 161 0.46 7.72 18.51
C GLU A 161 -0.33 6.64 17.76
N ALA A 162 -0.10 5.36 18.08
CA ALA A 162 -0.79 4.23 17.47
C ALA A 162 -2.30 4.17 17.81
N ARG A 163 -2.77 4.85 18.87
CA ARG A 163 -4.14 4.74 19.37
C ARG A 163 -5.20 5.00 18.29
N VAL A 164 -5.11 6.16 17.64
CA VAL A 164 -6.11 6.62 16.66
C VAL A 164 -6.20 5.66 15.46
N PRO A 165 -5.10 5.38 14.72
CA PRO A 165 -5.17 4.51 13.56
C PRO A 165 -5.61 3.08 13.90
N VAL A 166 -5.19 2.53 15.04
CA VAL A 166 -5.62 1.20 15.49
C VAL A 166 -7.12 1.16 15.78
N MET A 167 -7.66 2.13 16.51
CA MET A 167 -9.09 2.17 16.83
C MET A 167 -9.95 2.45 15.59
N GLN A 168 -9.46 3.28 14.68
CA GLN A 168 -10.12 3.55 13.41
C GLN A 168 -10.20 2.30 12.54
N ALA A 169 -9.10 1.56 12.41
CA ALA A 169 -9.10 0.28 11.70
C ALA A 169 -10.11 -0.71 12.31
N LEU A 170 -10.15 -0.82 13.65
CA LEU A 170 -11.10 -1.68 14.35
C LEU A 170 -12.57 -1.30 14.11
N GLN A 171 -12.87 0.00 14.00
CA GLN A 171 -14.23 0.47 13.71
C GLN A 171 -14.61 0.27 12.24
N LEU A 172 -13.67 0.42 11.32
CA LEU A 172 -13.91 0.24 9.88
C LEU A 172 -14.01 -1.25 9.49
N ASP A 173 -13.20 -2.13 10.08
CA ASP A 173 -13.16 -3.56 9.76
C ASP A 173 -12.92 -4.45 11.00
N GLY A 174 -13.85 -4.37 11.95
CA GLY A 174 -13.78 -5.13 13.21
C GLY A 174 -14.02 -6.63 13.09
N LYS A 175 -14.27 -7.15 11.88
CA LYS A 175 -14.41 -8.60 11.62
C LYS A 175 -13.11 -9.24 11.15
N ASN A 176 -12.13 -8.44 10.72
CA ASN A 176 -10.87 -8.92 10.22
C ASN A 176 -9.94 -9.35 11.38
N PRO A 177 -9.52 -10.62 11.44
CA PRO A 177 -8.70 -11.13 12.54
C PRO A 177 -7.37 -10.38 12.72
N ARG A 178 -6.77 -9.85 11.65
CA ARG A 178 -5.53 -9.06 11.71
C ARG A 178 -5.77 -7.72 12.42
N VAL A 179 -6.85 -7.03 12.05
CA VAL A 179 -7.25 -5.75 12.66
C VAL A 179 -7.55 -5.95 14.15
N VAL A 180 -8.34 -6.97 14.48
CA VAL A 180 -8.64 -7.32 15.88
C VAL A 180 -7.37 -7.64 16.66
N SER A 181 -6.45 -8.41 16.07
CA SER A 181 -5.18 -8.77 16.72
C SER A 181 -4.34 -7.54 17.02
N ASN A 182 -4.17 -6.63 16.05
CA ASN A 182 -3.42 -5.40 16.25
C ASN A 182 -4.07 -4.46 17.29
N ALA A 183 -5.40 -4.38 17.32
CA ALA A 183 -6.12 -3.66 18.36
C ALA A 183 -5.94 -4.28 19.75
N ALA A 184 -5.94 -5.60 19.85
CA ALA A 184 -5.67 -6.29 21.10
C ALA A 184 -4.21 -6.14 21.55
N VAL A 185 -3.23 -6.12 20.62
CA VAL A 185 -1.83 -5.78 20.93
C VAL A 185 -1.75 -4.40 21.55
N TRP A 186 -2.36 -3.39 20.91
CA TRP A 186 -2.35 -2.02 21.42
C TRP A 186 -3.00 -1.92 22.81
N LEU A 187 -4.21 -2.49 22.98
CA LEU A 187 -4.94 -2.47 24.26
C LEU A 187 -4.11 -3.12 25.38
N ALA A 188 -3.52 -4.29 25.12
CA ALA A 188 -2.71 -4.99 26.12
C ALA A 188 -1.41 -4.25 26.46
N ALA A 189 -0.76 -3.62 25.46
CA ALA A 189 0.45 -2.82 25.66
C ALA A 189 0.15 -1.53 26.46
N ASP A 190 -1.04 -0.94 26.25
CA ASP A 190 -1.58 0.21 26.99
C ASP A 190 -2.14 -0.18 28.39
N GLY A 191 -1.95 -1.42 28.82
CA GLY A 191 -2.36 -1.91 30.15
C GLY A 191 -3.82 -2.37 30.27
N LYS A 192 -4.62 -2.24 29.21
CA LYS A 192 -6.04 -2.66 29.15
C LYS A 192 -6.20 -4.14 28.81
N ARG A 193 -5.54 -5.00 29.58
CA ARG A 193 -5.48 -6.45 29.30
C ARG A 193 -6.85 -7.14 29.26
N ASP A 194 -7.76 -6.76 30.16
CA ASP A 194 -9.11 -7.35 30.19
C ASP A 194 -9.93 -6.99 28.94
N GLN A 195 -9.79 -5.74 28.46
CA GLN A 195 -10.44 -5.30 27.22
C GLN A 195 -9.85 -6.04 26.01
N ALA A 196 -8.53 -6.22 25.97
CA ALA A 196 -7.88 -7.01 24.92
C ALA A 196 -8.37 -8.47 24.93
N ALA A 197 -8.44 -9.10 26.11
CA ALA A 197 -8.92 -10.48 26.25
C ALA A 197 -10.38 -10.64 25.79
N SER A 198 -11.26 -9.74 26.24
CA SER A 198 -12.68 -9.71 25.83
C SER A 198 -12.83 -9.50 24.32
N LEU A 199 -12.07 -8.56 23.74
CA LEU A 199 -12.07 -8.30 22.29
C LEU A 199 -11.69 -9.56 21.50
N MET A 200 -10.59 -10.22 21.87
CA MET A 200 -10.13 -11.42 21.19
C MET A 200 -11.10 -12.61 21.34
N GLN A 201 -11.71 -12.77 22.51
CA GLN A 201 -12.70 -13.82 22.76
C GLN A 201 -13.96 -13.60 21.92
N ARG A 202 -14.49 -12.37 21.89
CA ARG A 202 -15.67 -12.02 21.09
C ARG A 202 -15.43 -12.19 19.60
N ALA A 203 -14.21 -11.94 19.13
CA ALA A 203 -13.81 -12.17 17.75
C ALA A 203 -13.46 -13.64 17.43
N GLY A 204 -13.52 -14.54 18.43
CA GLY A 204 -13.24 -15.96 18.23
C GLY A 204 -11.78 -16.25 17.86
N LEU A 205 -10.82 -15.42 18.29
CA LEU A 205 -9.41 -15.66 17.96
C LEU A 205 -8.91 -16.96 18.63
N PRO A 206 -8.22 -17.84 17.88
CA PRO A 206 -7.65 -19.07 18.43
C PRO A 206 -6.71 -18.80 19.60
N GLU A 207 -6.61 -19.74 20.54
CA GLU A 207 -5.74 -19.61 21.72
C GLU A 207 -4.28 -19.31 21.36
N ALA A 208 -3.75 -19.95 20.31
CA ALA A 208 -2.40 -19.69 19.81
C ALA A 208 -2.24 -18.23 19.38
N THR A 209 -3.21 -17.67 18.67
CA THR A 209 -3.23 -16.27 18.23
C THR A 209 -3.32 -15.32 19.44
N ARG A 210 -4.18 -15.62 20.42
CA ARG A 210 -4.30 -14.80 21.64
C ARG A 210 -2.99 -14.74 22.42
N LYS A 211 -2.29 -15.87 22.55
CA LYS A 211 -0.96 -15.92 23.17
C LYS A 211 0.07 -15.09 22.40
N ALA A 212 0.09 -15.22 21.07
CA ALA A 212 1.00 -14.43 20.22
C ALA A 212 0.74 -12.92 20.35
N VAL A 213 -0.53 -12.49 20.41
CA VAL A 213 -0.92 -11.10 20.64
C VAL A 213 -0.37 -10.59 21.98
N LEU A 214 -0.49 -11.35 23.06
CA LEU A 214 0.02 -10.93 24.37
C LEU A 214 1.55 -10.86 24.42
N GLN A 215 2.24 -11.78 23.73
CA GLN A 215 3.70 -11.72 23.59
C GLN A 215 4.14 -10.47 22.83
N GLU A 216 3.44 -10.14 21.74
CA GLU A 216 3.74 -8.94 20.96
C GLU A 216 3.43 -7.66 21.75
N ALA A 217 2.33 -7.62 22.49
CA ALA A 217 1.99 -6.50 23.36
C ALA A 217 3.09 -6.20 24.39
N GLU A 218 3.71 -7.24 24.96
CA GLU A 218 4.82 -7.08 25.89
C GLU A 218 6.08 -6.52 25.20
N ARG A 219 6.37 -6.92 23.94
CA ARG A 219 7.45 -6.33 23.15
C ARG A 219 7.20 -4.85 22.87
N VAL A 220 5.98 -4.50 22.42
CA VAL A 220 5.57 -3.13 22.13
C VAL A 220 5.67 -2.26 23.38
N ARG A 221 5.18 -2.75 24.53
CA ARG A 221 5.26 -2.04 25.81
C ARG A 221 6.70 -1.74 26.21
N ARG A 222 7.60 -2.72 26.09
CA ARG A 222 9.04 -2.53 26.36
C ARG A 222 9.66 -1.48 25.42
N ALA A 223 9.35 -1.56 24.13
CA ALA A 223 9.85 -0.60 23.14
C ALA A 223 9.37 0.83 23.44
N SER A 224 8.10 0.99 23.80
CA SER A 224 7.50 2.28 24.19
C SER A 224 8.17 2.85 25.46
N THR A 225 8.31 2.06 26.53
CA THR A 225 9.02 2.51 27.74
C THR A 225 10.47 2.91 27.43
N GLN A 226 11.16 2.17 26.56
CA GLN A 226 12.52 2.50 26.17
C GLN A 226 12.59 3.82 25.38
N ARG A 227 11.67 4.03 24.43
CA ARG A 227 11.56 5.28 23.66
C ARG A 227 11.31 6.48 24.57
N GLU A 228 10.39 6.36 25.53
CA GLU A 228 10.10 7.39 26.52
C GLU A 228 11.32 7.73 27.38
N ARG A 229 12.05 6.71 27.84
CA ARG A 229 13.30 6.90 28.61
C ARG A 229 14.36 7.65 27.82
N VAL A 230 14.58 7.28 26.57
CA VAL A 230 15.55 7.96 25.69
C VAL A 230 15.12 9.41 25.45
N ALA A 231 13.84 9.65 25.17
CA ALA A 231 13.32 11.01 24.99
C ALA A 231 13.50 11.87 26.25
N ALA A 232 13.22 11.32 27.43
CA ALA A 232 13.44 12.02 28.70
C ALA A 232 14.92 12.35 28.95
N GLN A 233 15.84 11.41 28.67
CA GLN A 233 17.28 11.65 28.80
C GLN A 233 17.76 12.76 27.85
N GLN A 234 17.28 12.77 26.61
CA GLN A 234 17.61 13.80 25.63
C GLN A 234 17.05 15.17 26.06
N ALA A 235 15.83 15.24 26.58
CA ALA A 235 15.24 16.47 27.10
C ALA A 235 16.05 17.05 28.27
N VAL A 236 16.53 16.20 29.19
CA VAL A 236 17.41 16.62 30.29
C VAL A 236 18.75 17.14 29.75
N ALA A 237 19.36 16.45 28.78
CA ALA A 237 20.61 16.89 28.16
C ALA A 237 20.48 18.25 27.43
N GLN A 238 19.32 18.51 26.81
CA GLN A 238 19.04 19.77 26.11
C GLN A 238 18.71 20.93 27.05
N THR A 239 18.19 20.65 28.25
CA THR A 239 17.84 21.67 29.26
C THR A 239 18.98 21.97 30.23
N ALA A 240 20.03 21.13 30.27
CA ALA A 240 21.24 21.38 31.08
C ALA A 240 21.91 22.73 30.72
N PRO A 241 22.53 23.44 31.68
CA PRO A 241 23.23 24.70 31.40
C PRO A 241 24.36 24.51 30.37
N GLN A 242 24.61 25.52 29.55
CA GLN A 242 25.56 25.45 28.42
C GLN A 242 26.97 25.03 28.85
N SER A 243 27.39 25.40 30.06
CA SER A 243 28.66 24.96 30.68
C SER A 243 28.73 23.44 30.90
N ALA A 244 27.63 22.80 31.31
CA ALA A 244 27.55 21.36 31.48
C ALA A 244 27.47 20.63 30.12
N ARG A 245 26.84 21.23 29.11
CA ARG A 245 26.82 20.71 27.73
C ARG A 245 28.21 20.77 27.07
N LEU A 246 28.96 21.86 27.27
CA LEU A 246 30.32 22.04 26.73
C LEU A 246 31.35 21.17 27.45
N ALA A 247 31.22 20.96 28.77
CA ALA A 247 32.10 20.04 29.52
C ALA A 247 31.95 18.58 29.06
N ALA A 248 30.75 18.16 28.64
CA ALA A 248 30.51 16.82 28.10
C ALA A 248 31.01 16.65 26.65
N ALA A 249 31.14 17.73 25.88
CA ALA A 249 31.66 17.73 24.51
C ALA A 249 33.18 17.99 24.43
N GLY A 250 33.79 18.47 25.52
CA GLY A 250 35.14 19.03 25.55
C GLY A 250 36.12 18.28 26.45
N THR A 251 35.95 16.98 26.70
CA THR A 251 37.00 16.16 27.31
C THR A 251 37.90 15.56 26.23
N PRO A 252 39.00 16.22 25.80
CA PRO A 252 40.11 15.46 25.25
C PRO A 252 40.62 14.55 26.37
N GLY A 253 40.67 13.24 26.10
CA GLY A 253 41.19 12.26 27.04
C GLY A 253 42.59 12.64 27.53
N PRO A 254 43.00 12.19 28.73
CA PRO A 254 44.28 12.54 29.31
C PRO A 254 45.40 11.91 28.48
N ASN A 255 45.94 12.68 27.54
CA ASN A 255 47.23 12.40 26.93
C ASN A 255 47.99 13.72 26.73
N HIS A 256 48.19 14.44 27.82
CA HIS A 256 49.34 15.32 27.93
C HIS A 256 50.51 14.47 28.42
N GLN A 257 51.58 14.36 27.66
CA GLN A 257 52.84 14.98 28.06
C GLN A 257 53.95 14.84 27.01
N ARG A 258 54.45 16.04 26.64
CA ARG A 258 55.84 16.38 26.31
C ARG A 258 56.39 15.94 24.96
N LEU A 259 56.62 16.94 24.10
CA LEU A 259 57.87 17.14 23.37
C LEU A 259 57.87 18.57 22.79
N THR A 260 58.05 19.54 23.66
CA THR A 260 58.66 20.84 23.31
C THR A 260 59.87 20.96 24.21
N ASP A 261 61.04 20.68 23.63
CA ASP A 261 62.28 21.43 23.79
C ASP A 261 63.47 20.58 23.33
N ILE A 262 64.50 21.28 22.83
CA ILE A 262 65.82 20.81 22.37
C ILE A 262 65.91 20.52 20.86
N ILE A 263 65.99 21.60 20.06
CA ILE A 263 67.00 21.72 18.99
C ILE A 263 67.48 23.19 18.92
N GLN A 264 68.49 23.54 19.73
CA GLN A 264 69.48 24.56 19.38
C GLN A 264 70.85 24.18 20.00
N ALA A 265 71.90 24.29 19.17
CA ALA A 265 73.35 24.35 19.45
C ALA A 265 74.10 23.04 19.82
N THR A 266 74.74 22.36 18.84
CA THR A 266 76.18 22.39 18.39
C THR A 266 77.14 21.48 19.19
N PRO A 267 78.32 21.04 18.67
CA PRO A 267 79.21 21.63 17.65
C PRO A 267 79.17 20.98 16.26
#